data_AF-A0AAE3M7J7-F1
#
_entry.id   AF-A0AAE3M7J7-F1
#
_cell.length_a   1.000
_cell.length_b   1.000
_cell.length_c   1.000
_cell.angle_alpha   90.00
_cell.angle_beta   90.00
_cell.angle_gamma   90.00
#
_symmetry.space_group_name_H-M   'P 1'
#
loop_
_entity.id
_entity.type
_entity.pdbx_description
1 polymer ?
#
loop_
_entity_poly.entity_id
_entity_poly.type
_entity_poly.pdbx_seq_one_letter_code
_entity_poly.pdbx_strand_id
1 'polypeptide(L)'
;MKTVRILHRYVGFFLVGIMIIYALSGIVLTYRNSDIFRIKKHIEQTLQPDLKAEELARALKFRYINIEKETEESLFFKDGEYNKKTGIVSYERSEYPAII
;
A
#
# COMPACT_ATOMS: atom_id res chain seq x y z
N MET A 1 -52.75 -20.71 1.93
CA MET A 1 -51.74 -19.82 2.58
C MET A 1 -50.36 -20.44 2.86
N LYS A 2 -50.15 -21.77 2.80
CA LYS A 2 -48.83 -22.39 3.10
C LYS A 2 -47.76 -22.12 2.03
N THR A 3 -48.16 -22.00 0.76
CA THR A 3 -47.26 -21.78 -0.39
C THR A 3 -46.51 -20.45 -0.33
N VAL A 4 -47.21 -19.36 0.04
CA VAL A 4 -46.62 -18.02 0.16
C VAL A 4 -45.53 -17.98 1.24
N ARG A 5 -45.74 -18.69 2.36
CA ARG A 5 -44.76 -18.79 3.44
C ARG A 5 -43.48 -19.50 3.01
N ILE A 6 -43.61 -20.58 2.23
CA ILE A 6 -42.48 -21.35 1.71
C ILE A 6 -41.71 -20.51 0.67
N LEU A 7 -42.42 -19.83 -0.22
CA LEU A 7 -41.83 -18.95 -1.23
C LEU A 7 -41.07 -17.79 -0.58
N HIS A 8 -41.69 -17.08 0.38
CA HIS A 8 -41.05 -16.00 1.12
C HIS A 8 -39.74 -16.46 1.79
N ARG A 9 -39.74 -17.67 2.36
CA ARG A 9 -38.54 -18.24 2.96
C ARG A 9 -37.42 -18.45 1.94
N TYR A 10 -37.73 -18.99 0.76
CA TYR A 10 -36.72 -19.21 -0.29
C TYR A 10 -36.19 -17.90 -0.90
N VAL A 11 -37.08 -16.92 -1.13
CA VAL A 11 -36.68 -15.58 -1.59
C VAL A 11 -35.81 -14.89 -0.54
N GLY A 12 -36.16 -15.02 0.74
CA GLY A 12 -35.36 -14.49 1.85
C GLY A 12 -33.95 -15.08 1.88
N PHE A 13 -33.80 -16.40 1.77
CA PHE A 13 -32.48 -17.04 1.72
C PHE A 13 -31.66 -16.61 0.51
N PHE A 14 -32.29 -16.45 -0.66
CA PHE A 14 -31.62 -15.94 -1.85
C PHE A 14 -31.11 -14.50 -1.63
N LEU A 15 -31.94 -13.63 -1.05
CA LEU A 15 -31.57 -12.25 -0.77
C LEU A 15 -30.42 -12.16 0.24
N VAL A 16 -30.44 -12.99 1.29
CA VAL A 16 -29.33 -13.06 2.27
C VAL A 16 -28.02 -13.42 1.57
N GLY A 17 -28.04 -14.40 0.66
CA GLY A 17 -26.85 -14.78 -0.11
C GLY A 17 -26.27 -13.61 -0.91
N ILE A 18 -27.11 -12.87 -1.63
CA ILE A 18 -26.69 -11.68 -2.38
C ILE A 18 -26.16 -10.59 -1.44
N MET A 19 -26.82 -10.36 -0.31
CA MET A 19 -26.39 -9.36 0.68
C MET A 19 -25.02 -9.68 1.27
N ILE A 20 -24.69 -10.96 1.49
CA ILE A 20 -23.35 -11.39 1.92
C ILE A 20 -22.30 -10.99 0.88
N ILE A 21 -22.56 -11.24 -0.41
CA ILE A 21 -21.64 -10.87 -1.50
C ILE A 21 -21.41 -9.36 -1.52
N TYR A 22 -22.47 -8.56 -1.40
CA TYR A 22 -22.36 -7.09 -1.35
C TYR A 22 -21.60 -6.59 -0.13
N ALA A 23 -21.85 -7.17 1.05
CA ALA A 23 -21.13 -6.80 2.27
C ALA A 23 -19.63 -7.10 2.15
N LEU A 24 -19.27 -8.28 1.65
CA LEU A 24 -17.87 -8.65 1.40
C LEU A 24 -17.23 -7.73 0.36
N SER A 25 -17.95 -7.41 -0.71
CA SER A 25 -17.47 -6.44 -1.71
C SER A 25 -17.21 -5.06 -1.10
N GLY A 26 -18.08 -4.60 -0.19
CA GLY A 26 -17.91 -3.32 0.51
C GLY A 26 -16.68 -3.31 1.41
N ILE A 27 -16.45 -4.41 2.16
CA ILE A 27 -15.27 -4.58 3.01
C ILE A 27 -13.99 -4.52 2.15
N VAL A 28 -13.96 -5.26 1.04
CA VAL A 28 -12.81 -5.26 0.12
C VAL A 28 -12.57 -3.87 -0.46
N LEU A 29 -13.62 -3.16 -0.89
CA LEU A 29 -13.48 -1.83 -1.47
C LEU A 29 -12.96 -0.80 -0.46
N THR A 30 -13.41 -0.90 0.80
CA THR A 30 -12.99 -0.02 1.90
C THR A 30 -11.49 -0.09 2.13
N TYR A 31 -10.92 -1.29 2.05
CA TYR A 31 -9.53 -1.56 2.35
C TYR A 31 -8.64 -1.75 1.11
N ARG A 32 -9.17 -1.52 -0.10
CA ARG A 32 -8.45 -1.76 -1.36
C ARG A 32 -7.13 -0.99 -1.45
N ASN A 33 -7.09 0.22 -0.89
CA ASN A 33 -5.91 1.09 -0.93
C ASN A 33 -5.10 1.04 0.38
N SER A 34 -5.49 0.20 1.34
CA SER A 34 -4.80 0.07 2.61
C SER A 34 -3.69 -0.97 2.47
N ASP A 35 -2.52 -0.69 3.06
CA ASP A 35 -1.36 -1.60 3.01
C ASP A 35 -1.52 -2.87 3.87
N ILE A 36 -2.76 -3.24 4.26
CA ILE A 36 -3.06 -4.39 5.15
C ILE A 36 -2.63 -5.73 4.53
N PHE A 37 -2.70 -5.82 3.20
CA PHE A 37 -2.29 -7.00 2.44
C PHE A 37 -0.86 -6.89 1.89
N ARG A 38 -0.11 -5.85 2.27
CA ARG A 38 1.24 -5.61 1.77
C ARG A 38 2.26 -5.89 2.86
N ILE A 39 3.38 -6.48 2.47
CA ILE A 39 4.50 -6.74 3.37
C ILE A 39 5.43 -5.53 3.30
N LYS A 40 5.77 -4.99 4.47
CA LYS A 40 6.80 -3.95 4.58
C LYS A 40 8.16 -4.59 4.45
N LYS A 41 8.93 -4.17 3.45
CA LYS A 41 10.32 -4.58 3.27
C LYS A 41 11.22 -3.37 3.46
N HIS A 42 12.19 -3.50 4.37
CA HIS A 42 13.25 -2.53 4.53
C HIS A 42 14.31 -2.75 3.45
N ILE A 43 14.63 -1.71 2.69
CA ILE A 43 15.60 -1.75 1.60
C ILE A 43 16.69 -0.73 1.91
N GLU A 44 17.92 -1.22 2.01
CA GLU A 44 19.11 -0.40 2.05
C GLU A 44 19.84 -0.55 0.72
N GLN A 45 20.18 0.56 0.09
CA GLN A 45 20.97 0.58 -1.14
C GLN A 45 21.96 1.75 -1.10
N THR A 46 23.14 1.55 -1.68
CA THR A 46 24.13 2.61 -1.83
C THR A 46 23.97 3.25 -3.20
N LEU A 47 23.75 4.56 -3.20
CA LEU A 47 23.67 5.43 -4.36
C LEU A 47 24.90 6.33 -4.42
N GLN A 48 24.98 7.18 -5.46
CA GLN A 48 26.02 8.19 -5.54
C GLN A 48 25.86 9.20 -4.39
N PRO A 49 26.95 9.58 -3.70
CA PRO A 49 26.90 10.65 -2.70
C PRO A 49 26.55 12.00 -3.36
N ASP A 50 26.02 12.93 -2.57
CA ASP A 50 25.65 14.29 -2.99
C ASP A 50 24.55 14.42 -4.08
N LEU A 51 23.70 13.39 -4.25
CA LEU A 51 22.52 13.48 -5.13
C LEU A 51 21.51 14.52 -4.64
N LYS A 52 21.05 15.38 -5.57
CA LYS A 52 19.89 16.27 -5.33
C LYS A 52 18.59 15.47 -5.30
N ALA A 53 17.54 16.03 -4.68
CA ALA A 53 16.24 15.36 -4.52
C ALA A 53 15.65 14.79 -5.84
N GLU A 54 15.77 15.50 -6.96
CA GLU A 54 15.34 15.01 -8.28
C GLU A 54 16.18 13.85 -8.80
N GLU A 55 17.48 13.86 -8.54
CA GLU A 55 18.38 12.79 -8.97
C GLU A 55 18.21 11.56 -8.10
N LEU A 56 17.97 11.74 -6.80
CA LEU A 56 17.58 10.70 -5.87
C LEU A 56 16.26 10.03 -6.30
N ALA A 57 15.26 10.82 -6.72
CA ALA A 57 14.00 10.30 -7.25
C ALA A 57 14.21 9.45 -8.51
N ARG A 58 15.03 9.93 -9.45
CA ARG A 58 15.40 9.17 -10.66
C ARG A 58 16.14 7.88 -10.32
N ALA A 59 17.10 7.94 -9.39
CA ALA A 59 17.91 6.80 -8.98
C ALA A 59 17.09 5.71 -8.28
N LEU A 60 16.10 6.10 -7.47
CA LEU A 60 15.17 5.19 -6.79
C LEU A 60 14.00 4.74 -7.67
N LYS A 61 13.90 5.24 -8.91
CA LYS A 61 12.76 5.05 -9.82
C LYS A 61 11.42 5.52 -9.22
N PHE A 62 11.46 6.47 -8.28
CA PHE A 62 10.27 7.13 -7.77
C PHE A 62 9.85 8.24 -8.72
N ARG A 63 8.54 8.36 -8.97
CA ARG A 63 8.00 9.43 -9.83
C ARG A 63 8.22 10.81 -9.22
N TYR A 64 8.19 10.89 -7.90
CA TYR A 64 8.55 12.07 -7.12
C TYR A 64 8.91 11.63 -5.68
N ILE A 65 9.75 12.41 -5.00
CA ILE A 65 10.05 12.22 -3.57
C ILE A 65 9.68 13.52 -2.85
N ASN A 66 8.86 13.42 -1.81
CA ASN A 66 8.63 14.53 -0.88
C ASN A 66 9.71 14.51 0.19
N ILE A 67 10.59 15.51 0.18
CA ILE A 67 11.55 15.75 1.26
C ILE A 67 10.79 16.44 2.39
N GLU A 68 10.70 15.81 3.55
CA GLU A 68 10.09 16.39 4.74
C GLU A 68 11.11 17.19 5.56
N LYS A 69 12.37 16.75 5.54
CA LYS A 69 13.46 17.41 6.25
C LYS A 69 14.76 17.23 5.50
N GLU A 70 15.48 18.33 5.33
CA GLU A 70 16.82 18.33 4.75
C GLU A 70 17.80 18.85 5.79
N THR A 71 18.87 18.10 6.03
CA THR A 71 20.04 18.54 6.80
C THR A 71 21.27 18.59 5.88
N GLU A 72 22.37 19.12 6.40
CA GLU A 72 23.66 19.14 5.66
C GLU A 72 24.19 17.72 5.39
N GLU A 73 23.75 16.72 6.17
CA GLU A 73 24.28 15.36 6.13
C GLU A 73 23.28 14.33 5.59
N SER A 74 21.98 14.52 5.82
CA SER A 74 20.93 13.59 5.42
C SER A 74 19.68 14.29 4.88
N LEU A 75 19.00 13.65 3.93
CA LEU A 75 17.67 13.97 3.42
C LEU A 75 16.68 12.95 3.97
N PHE A 76 15.67 13.42 4.69
CA PHE A 76 14.55 12.61 5.16
C PHE A 76 13.36 12.83 4.25
N PHE A 77 12.79 11.74 3.77
CA PHE A 77 11.57 11.71 2.97
C PHE A 77 10.56 10.75 3.60
N LYS A 78 9.31 10.87 3.16
CA LYS A 78 8.17 10.15 3.75
C LYS A 78 8.40 8.65 3.97
N ASP A 79 9.14 8.01 3.06
CA ASP A 79 9.34 6.57 3.04
C ASP A 79 10.77 6.15 3.44
N GLY A 80 11.66 7.07 3.85
CA GLY A 80 13.05 6.74 4.18
C GLY A 80 14.02 7.91 4.42
N GLU A 81 15.28 7.58 4.62
CA GLU A 81 16.39 8.52 4.80
C GLU A 81 17.49 8.26 3.77
N TYR A 82 18.09 9.32 3.25
CA TYR A 82 19.26 9.30 2.39
C TYR A 82 20.40 10.10 3.01
N ASN A 83 21.55 9.49 3.21
CA ASN A 83 22.75 10.17 3.70
C ASN A 83 23.57 10.71 2.51
N LYS A 84 23.75 12.03 2.45
CA LYS A 84 24.48 12.73 1.38
C LYS A 84 25.97 12.42 1.37
N LYS A 85 26.58 12.14 2.53
CA LYS A 85 28.03 11.86 2.65
C LYS A 85 28.39 10.46 2.22
N THR A 86 27.59 9.47 2.62
CA THR A 86 27.88 8.05 2.34
C THR A 86 27.17 7.53 1.09
N GLY A 87 26.16 8.25 0.61
CA GLY A 87 25.31 7.82 -0.49
C GLY A 87 24.33 6.70 -0.10
N ILE A 88 24.26 6.32 1.18
CA ILE A 88 23.37 5.24 1.64
C ILE A 88 21.94 5.78 1.73
N VAL A 89 20.99 5.09 1.09
CA VAL A 89 19.57 5.30 1.29
C VAL A 89 18.94 4.08 1.93
N SER A 90 18.14 4.32 2.97
CA SER A 90 17.35 3.35 3.70
C SER A 90 15.88 3.74 3.58
N TYR A 91 15.05 2.87 3.01
CA TYR A 91 13.63 3.15 2.81
C TYR A 91 12.75 1.91 2.99
N GLU A 92 11.51 2.12 3.42
CA GLU A 92 10.49 1.08 3.48
C GLU A 92 9.71 1.03 2.17
N ARG A 93 9.57 -0.17 1.59
CA ARG A 93 8.68 -0.41 0.46
C ARG A 93 7.63 -1.45 0.82
N SER A 94 6.37 -1.09 0.62
CA SER A 94 5.23 -2.01 0.73
C SER A 94 5.05 -2.80 -0.57
N GLU A 95 5.40 -4.09 -0.56
CA GLU A 95 5.26 -4.98 -1.72
C GLU A 95 4.14 -6.01 -1.49
N TYR A 96 3.53 -6.49 -2.58
CA TYR A 96 2.59 -7.60 -2.48
C TYR A 96 3.35 -8.88 -2.11
N PRO A 97 2.78 -9.75 -1.26
CA PRO A 97 3.34 -11.07 -1.01
C PRO A 97 3.55 -11.80 -2.33
N ALA A 98 4.69 -12.49 -2.49
CA ALA A 98 4.85 -13.40 -3.61
C ALA A 98 3.77 -14.48 -3.52
N ILE A 99 3.01 -14.65 -4.61
CA ILE A 99 2.11 -15.79 -4.74
C ILE A 99 3.03 -17.00 -4.96
N ILE A 100 3.13 -17.88 -3.96
CA ILE A 100 3.87 -19.15 -4.04
C ILE A 100 2.87 -20.25 -4.40
#